data_AF-A0A952R6K8-F1
#
_entry.id   AF-A0A952R6K8-F1
#
_cell.length_a   1.000
_cell.length_b   1.000
_cell.length_c   1.000
_cell.angle_alpha   90.00
_cell.angle_beta   90.00
_cell.angle_gamma   90.00
#
_symmetry.space_group_name_H-M   'P 1'
#
loop_
_entity.id
_entity.type
_entity.pdbx_description
1 polymer ?
#
loop_
_entity_poly.entity_id
_entity_poly.type
_entity_poly.pdbx_seq_one_letter_code
_entity_poly.pdbx_strand_id
1 'polypeptide(L)'
;MNWRQHMRHAAAKTTLAAVFCSTLALQAGCSTTTEDIHRWGYTKQGPTKLVAVLTHDKYSTELRTEAAMTLIGMKPRGGRPVGITCSEADCRGAIEALASLNAEQRAPIMQQLIPRLIAEMAKPPSQVAPDQPALDTTYPFKDGAYALLTYADQDLIGDEKLKQDVRAALTAWVMADFASRFDNTTQLSSMQQVLRTLGAPGVRGLPSLLVPGGRRIKETAELIAELGDAETKLAASRALVKIAEDVESESWRAQKRPQVEAINKSQGLTGLTEAQVAGQVAVFQEEELIRTIQSMKQVGQKPIVDYLLAYAAREDPNGELTTRRAHALASLQGNLDKSDPAQIEVVLKLAEAPTTPDAIRTVAIQRISEMPRKLVIDRLYAMFKHDNWKVRWLAADLVLRMSDQSQLDEFMTQLSRSDRGMSLSEPVVYGLRIGELKGSEKPEVLADKYSASSYAASVRLSALSYYSKYGTKEQLARVAPYESDGARVPRCTADDCEWVCEVKVGDQAEAKEIATVGDFVRHCVKPAMEARTEADKAKEAAEKKAQEAKDAPPGGSGEDAK
;
A
#
# COMPACT_ATOMS: atom_id res chain seq x y z
N MET A 1 48.03 -30.22 -21.75
CA MET A 1 49.11 -30.84 -22.55
C MET A 1 48.78 -30.68 -24.02
N ASN A 2 49.66 -29.99 -24.75
CA ASN A 2 49.67 -29.82 -26.20
C ASN A 2 49.76 -31.18 -26.92
N TRP A 3 49.22 -31.28 -28.14
CA TRP A 3 50.02 -31.61 -29.33
C TRP A 3 49.16 -31.60 -30.61
N ARG A 4 49.65 -30.84 -31.60
CA ARG A 4 49.20 -30.76 -33.01
C ARG A 4 49.83 -31.89 -33.81
N GLN A 5 49.17 -32.36 -34.88
CA GLN A 5 49.77 -32.86 -36.14
C GLN A 5 48.62 -33.04 -37.16
N HIS A 6 48.43 -32.24 -38.22
CA HIS A 6 49.18 -31.96 -39.45
C HIS A 6 49.27 -33.09 -40.50
N MET A 7 48.94 -32.68 -41.74
CA MET A 7 49.26 -33.20 -43.09
C MET A 7 48.18 -34.09 -43.74
N ARG A 8 47.43 -33.61 -44.75
CA ARG A 8 47.78 -33.27 -46.16
C ARG A 8 48.24 -34.50 -46.95
N HIS A 9 47.47 -34.87 -47.98
CA HIS A 9 47.98 -35.15 -49.34
C HIS A 9 46.85 -35.06 -50.38
N ALA A 10 47.21 -34.57 -51.55
CA ALA A 10 46.38 -34.27 -52.70
C ALA A 10 46.78 -35.14 -53.90
N ALA A 11 45.86 -35.25 -54.87
CA ALA A 11 46.07 -35.59 -56.29
C ALA A 11 46.44 -37.07 -56.59
N ALA A 12 46.04 -37.73 -57.68
CA ALA A 12 45.31 -37.34 -58.90
C ALA A 12 45.00 -38.59 -59.77
N LYS A 13 43.97 -38.48 -60.63
CA LYS A 13 43.71 -39.17 -61.93
C LYS A 13 43.32 -40.67 -61.86
N THR A 14 42.36 -41.21 -62.63
CA THR A 14 42.31 -41.24 -64.11
C THR A 14 40.94 -41.73 -64.67
N THR A 15 40.49 -41.09 -65.77
CA THR A 15 39.75 -41.59 -66.97
C THR A 15 38.32 -42.22 -66.98
N LEU A 16 37.46 -41.51 -67.74
CA LEU A 16 36.57 -41.92 -68.86
C LEU A 16 35.38 -42.88 -68.64
N ALA A 17 34.15 -42.38 -68.85
CA ALA A 17 33.21 -42.85 -69.89
C ALA A 17 31.89 -42.05 -69.85
N ALA A 18 31.41 -41.65 -71.02
CA ALA A 18 30.18 -40.89 -71.24
C ALA A 18 28.93 -41.78 -71.17
N VAL A 19 27.87 -41.31 -70.51
CA VAL A 19 26.48 -41.63 -70.88
C VAL A 19 25.63 -40.38 -70.64
N PHE A 20 25.18 -39.78 -71.74
CA PHE A 20 24.07 -38.85 -71.79
C PHE A 20 22.80 -39.64 -71.47
N CYS A 21 22.22 -39.46 -70.29
CA CYS A 21 20.86 -39.93 -70.00
C CYS A 21 20.11 -38.86 -69.23
N SER A 22 19.41 -38.03 -69.98
CA SER A 22 18.38 -37.12 -69.51
C SER A 22 17.35 -37.90 -68.69
N THR A 23 17.35 -37.70 -67.38
CA THR A 23 16.18 -37.96 -66.55
C THR A 23 15.88 -36.68 -65.78
N LEU A 24 14.73 -36.08 -66.13
CA LEU A 24 14.06 -35.05 -65.38
C LEU A 24 13.84 -35.54 -63.94
N ALA A 25 14.76 -35.22 -63.04
CA ALA A 25 14.47 -35.21 -61.62
C ALA A 25 13.55 -34.02 -61.38
N LEU A 26 12.25 -34.31 -61.28
CA LEU A 26 11.25 -33.46 -60.66
C LEU A 26 11.86 -32.79 -59.43
N GLN A 27 12.05 -31.47 -59.50
CA GLN A 27 12.26 -30.62 -58.34
C GLN A 27 10.95 -30.62 -57.53
N ALA A 28 10.67 -31.70 -56.81
CA ALA A 28 9.86 -31.62 -55.61
C ALA A 28 10.71 -30.92 -54.55
N GLY A 29 10.85 -29.59 -54.67
CA GLY A 29 11.32 -28.79 -53.55
C GLY A 29 10.33 -29.01 -52.42
N CYS A 30 10.77 -29.63 -51.32
CA CYS A 30 9.94 -29.86 -50.13
C CYS A 30 9.37 -28.52 -49.67
N SER A 31 8.13 -28.23 -50.04
CA SER A 31 7.40 -27.05 -49.58
C SER A 31 7.24 -27.17 -48.08
N THR A 32 7.60 -26.12 -47.33
CA THR A 32 7.39 -26.08 -45.88
C THR A 32 5.91 -26.28 -45.57
N THR A 33 5.60 -27.28 -44.75
CA THR A 33 4.22 -27.58 -44.34
C THR A 33 3.93 -27.14 -42.91
N THR A 34 2.66 -27.21 -42.49
CA THR A 34 2.23 -27.00 -41.11
C THR A 34 2.93 -27.96 -40.13
N GLU A 35 3.12 -29.22 -40.52
CA GLU A 35 3.85 -30.21 -39.71
C GLU A 35 5.31 -29.80 -39.49
N ASP A 36 5.96 -29.22 -40.51
CA ASP A 36 7.32 -28.71 -40.37
C ASP A 36 7.38 -27.57 -39.34
N ILE A 37 6.41 -26.64 -39.40
CA ILE A 37 6.27 -25.52 -38.46
C ILE A 37 6.13 -26.04 -37.02
N HIS A 38 5.18 -26.97 -36.78
CA HIS A 38 4.95 -27.54 -35.45
C HIS A 38 6.17 -28.29 -34.93
N ARG A 39 6.82 -29.09 -35.80
CA ARG A 39 8.05 -29.81 -35.45
C ARG A 39 9.14 -28.84 -35.02
N TRP A 40 9.30 -27.71 -35.72
CA TRP A 40 10.32 -26.71 -35.38
C TRP A 40 10.09 -26.05 -34.02
N GLY A 41 8.85 -25.93 -33.55
CA GLY A 41 8.53 -25.41 -32.21
C GLY A 41 9.24 -26.14 -31.05
N TYR A 42 9.66 -27.40 -31.26
CA TYR A 42 10.37 -28.21 -30.28
C TYR A 42 11.90 -28.26 -30.48
N THR A 43 12.44 -27.59 -31.50
CA THR A 43 13.87 -27.67 -31.86
C THR A 43 14.67 -26.45 -31.42
N LYS A 44 15.97 -26.61 -31.13
CA LYS A 44 16.86 -25.49 -30.75
C LYS A 44 16.80 -24.34 -31.76
N GLN A 45 16.96 -24.65 -33.05
CA GLN A 45 16.90 -23.71 -34.19
C GLN A 45 15.47 -23.33 -34.62
N GLY A 46 14.47 -23.77 -33.87
CA GLY A 46 13.05 -23.53 -34.15
C GLY A 46 12.70 -22.05 -34.31
N PRO A 47 13.00 -21.19 -33.32
CA PRO A 47 12.67 -19.78 -33.37
C PRO A 47 13.15 -19.10 -34.67
N THR A 48 14.41 -19.29 -35.04
CA THR A 48 14.99 -18.71 -36.26
C THR A 48 14.27 -19.16 -37.52
N LYS A 49 13.93 -20.45 -37.63
CA LYS A 49 13.19 -20.99 -38.78
C LYS A 49 11.77 -20.45 -38.86
N LEU A 50 11.08 -20.36 -37.72
CA LEU A 50 9.72 -19.86 -37.62
C LEU A 50 9.65 -18.37 -37.94
N VAL A 51 10.61 -17.56 -37.46
CA VAL A 51 10.74 -16.15 -37.85
C VAL A 51 10.94 -16.01 -39.36
N ALA A 52 11.79 -16.85 -39.97
CA ALA A 52 11.99 -16.82 -41.41
C ALA A 52 10.71 -17.15 -42.19
N VAL A 53 9.87 -18.08 -41.69
CA VAL A 53 8.54 -18.32 -42.27
C VAL A 53 7.65 -17.10 -42.11
N LEU A 54 7.58 -16.54 -40.90
CA LEU A 54 6.72 -15.41 -40.55
C LEU A 54 7.03 -14.14 -41.38
N THR A 55 8.30 -13.84 -41.64
CA THR A 55 8.69 -12.56 -42.27
C THR A 55 8.86 -12.62 -43.79
N HIS A 56 9.05 -13.80 -44.39
CA HIS A 56 9.36 -13.90 -45.82
C HIS A 56 8.10 -13.95 -46.68
N ASP A 57 8.08 -13.12 -47.72
CA ASP A 57 6.96 -12.95 -48.67
C ASP A 57 6.53 -14.22 -49.44
N LYS A 58 7.42 -15.22 -49.58
CA LYS A 58 7.17 -16.46 -50.33
C LYS A 58 6.18 -17.42 -49.66
N TYR A 59 5.95 -17.29 -48.35
CA TYR A 59 5.03 -18.15 -47.61
C TYR A 59 3.63 -17.55 -47.58
N SER A 60 2.60 -18.39 -47.62
CA SER A 60 1.21 -17.92 -47.52
C SER A 60 0.92 -17.30 -46.15
N THR A 61 -0.12 -16.46 -46.09
CA THR A 61 -0.57 -15.83 -44.84
C THR A 61 -0.90 -16.87 -43.77
N GLU A 62 -1.44 -18.02 -44.16
CA GLU A 62 -1.78 -19.13 -43.25
C GLU A 62 -0.51 -19.72 -42.62
N LEU A 63 0.52 -20.02 -43.41
CA LEU A 63 1.80 -20.54 -42.88
C LEU A 63 2.51 -19.51 -41.99
N ARG A 64 2.42 -18.22 -42.33
CA ARG A 64 2.95 -17.16 -41.46
C ARG A 64 2.21 -17.07 -40.14
N THR A 65 0.88 -17.13 -40.19
CA THR A 65 0.03 -17.14 -39.00
C THR A 65 0.32 -18.36 -38.12
N GLU A 66 0.49 -19.54 -38.73
CA GLU A 66 0.86 -20.77 -38.02
C GLU A 66 2.24 -20.66 -37.36
N ALA A 67 3.21 -20.06 -38.05
CA ALA A 67 4.54 -19.81 -37.50
C ALA A 67 4.48 -18.84 -36.31
N ALA A 68 3.68 -17.77 -36.39
CA ALA A 68 3.46 -16.86 -35.28
C ALA A 68 2.80 -17.54 -34.07
N MET A 69 1.72 -18.31 -34.29
CA MET A 69 1.06 -19.08 -33.22
C MET A 69 2.01 -20.08 -32.58
N THR A 70 2.82 -20.77 -33.38
CA THR A 70 3.80 -21.74 -32.89
C THR A 70 4.89 -21.06 -32.06
N LEU A 71 5.41 -19.91 -32.51
CA LEU A 71 6.36 -19.11 -31.75
C LEU A 71 5.78 -18.68 -30.39
N ILE A 72 4.56 -18.12 -30.37
CA ILE A 72 3.91 -17.69 -29.13
C ILE A 72 3.74 -18.85 -28.15
N GLY A 73 3.33 -20.02 -28.64
CA GLY A 73 3.11 -21.23 -27.83
C GLY A 73 4.37 -21.99 -27.41
N MET A 74 5.57 -21.54 -27.78
CA MET A 74 6.81 -22.26 -27.45
C MET A 74 7.03 -22.31 -25.93
N LYS A 75 7.40 -23.50 -25.44
CA LYS A 75 7.76 -23.68 -24.02
C LYS A 75 8.99 -22.85 -23.66
N PRO A 76 9.02 -22.25 -22.45
CA PRO A 76 10.21 -21.56 -21.95
C PRO A 76 11.45 -22.46 -21.93
N ARG A 77 12.62 -21.90 -22.21
CA ARG A 77 13.92 -22.59 -22.09
C ARG A 77 14.75 -21.88 -21.03
N GLY A 78 15.16 -22.62 -19.99
CA GLY A 78 15.87 -22.03 -18.84
C GLY A 78 15.06 -20.92 -18.16
N GLY A 79 13.73 -21.04 -18.13
CA GLY A 79 12.82 -20.04 -17.57
C GLY A 79 12.54 -18.82 -18.46
N ARG A 80 13.08 -18.76 -19.69
CA ARG A 80 12.86 -17.63 -20.62
C ARG A 80 11.89 -18.00 -21.75
N PRO A 81 10.91 -17.15 -22.09
CA PRO A 81 9.94 -17.41 -23.17
C PRO A 81 10.56 -17.11 -24.54
N VAL A 82 11.35 -18.07 -25.04
CA VAL A 82 12.18 -17.93 -26.25
C VAL A 82 11.42 -17.63 -27.54
N GLY A 83 10.13 -17.93 -27.60
CA GLY A 83 9.31 -17.69 -28.79
C GLY A 83 8.66 -16.31 -28.84
N ILE A 84 8.36 -15.69 -27.69
CA ILE A 84 7.75 -14.35 -27.61
C ILE A 84 8.83 -13.28 -27.60
N THR A 85 9.80 -13.41 -26.68
CA THR A 85 10.95 -12.51 -26.53
C THR A 85 12.21 -13.36 -26.67
N CYS A 86 12.83 -13.35 -27.84
CA CYS A 86 14.07 -14.10 -28.02
C CYS A 86 15.22 -13.36 -27.34
N SER A 87 15.97 -14.05 -26.47
CA SER A 87 17.05 -13.45 -25.68
C SER A 87 18.46 -13.81 -26.19
N GLU A 88 18.56 -14.48 -27.34
CA GLU A 88 19.83 -14.83 -27.98
C GLU A 88 20.19 -13.73 -28.99
N ALA A 89 21.47 -13.34 -29.06
CA ALA A 89 21.94 -12.16 -29.81
C ALA A 89 21.56 -12.13 -31.30
N ASP A 90 21.30 -13.30 -31.90
CA ASP A 90 20.99 -13.47 -33.32
C ASP A 90 19.57 -14.00 -33.58
N CYS A 91 18.66 -13.81 -32.63
CA CYS A 91 17.31 -14.36 -32.71
C CYS A 91 16.26 -13.30 -32.38
N ARG A 92 15.18 -13.28 -33.17
CA ARG A 92 14.01 -12.41 -32.98
C ARG A 92 12.85 -13.23 -32.42
N GLY A 93 12.06 -12.64 -31.53
CA GLY A 93 10.81 -13.24 -31.05
C GLY A 93 9.65 -12.99 -32.03
N ALA A 94 8.49 -13.61 -31.80
CA ALA A 94 7.29 -13.40 -32.60
C ALA A 94 6.93 -11.92 -32.73
N ILE A 95 6.98 -11.18 -31.61
CA ILE A 95 6.53 -9.79 -31.54
C ILE A 95 7.46 -8.87 -32.35
N GLU A 96 8.77 -9.02 -32.18
CA GLU A 96 9.76 -8.27 -32.94
C GLU A 96 9.74 -8.62 -34.44
N ALA A 97 9.53 -9.90 -34.78
CA ALA A 97 9.38 -10.34 -36.16
C ALA A 97 8.16 -9.68 -36.83
N LEU A 98 7.03 -9.62 -36.14
CA LEU A 98 5.82 -8.92 -36.61
C LEU A 98 6.05 -7.42 -36.74
N ALA A 99 6.72 -6.80 -35.77
CA ALA A 99 7.05 -5.37 -35.81
C ALA A 99 7.96 -5.02 -37.01
N SER A 100 8.80 -5.95 -37.45
CA SER A 100 9.68 -5.75 -38.62
C SER A 100 8.96 -5.76 -39.98
N LEU A 101 7.70 -6.23 -40.03
CA LEU A 101 6.88 -6.19 -41.24
C LEU A 101 6.24 -4.82 -41.40
N ASN A 102 6.05 -4.37 -42.65
CA ASN A 102 5.26 -3.17 -42.92
C ASN A 102 3.76 -3.43 -42.64
N ALA A 103 2.95 -2.36 -42.59
CA ALA A 103 1.54 -2.47 -42.22
C ALA A 103 0.72 -3.35 -43.18
N GLU A 104 0.99 -3.26 -44.49
CA GLU A 104 0.29 -4.03 -45.53
C GLU A 104 0.55 -5.54 -45.41
N GLN A 105 1.78 -5.92 -45.06
CA GLN A 105 2.16 -7.32 -44.83
C GLN A 105 1.62 -7.84 -43.50
N ARG A 106 1.58 -6.98 -42.47
CA ARG A 106 1.21 -7.36 -41.11
C ARG A 106 -0.30 -7.50 -40.92
N ALA A 107 -1.11 -6.62 -41.52
CA ALA A 107 -2.56 -6.61 -41.37
C ALA A 107 -3.25 -7.97 -41.66
N PRO A 108 -3.00 -8.66 -42.79
CA PRO A 108 -3.65 -9.94 -43.07
C PRO A 108 -3.22 -11.05 -42.10
N ILE A 109 -1.98 -10.99 -41.59
CA ILE A 109 -1.51 -11.91 -40.54
C ILE A 109 -2.26 -11.63 -39.24
N MET A 110 -2.42 -10.37 -38.83
CA MET A 110 -3.17 -10.00 -37.62
C MET A 110 -4.63 -10.46 -37.66
N GLN A 111 -5.29 -10.32 -38.81
CA GLN A 111 -6.68 -10.75 -39.00
C GLN A 111 -6.89 -12.26 -38.77
N GLN A 112 -5.90 -13.10 -39.10
CA GLN A 112 -5.97 -14.54 -38.84
C GLN A 112 -5.39 -14.93 -37.46
N LEU A 113 -4.36 -14.21 -36.99
CA LEU A 113 -3.65 -14.51 -35.75
C LEU A 113 -4.49 -14.21 -34.51
N ILE A 114 -5.12 -13.04 -34.45
CA ILE A 114 -5.82 -12.57 -33.24
C ILE A 114 -6.98 -13.48 -32.84
N PRO A 115 -7.90 -13.89 -33.74
CA PRO A 115 -8.97 -14.81 -33.37
C PRO A 115 -8.46 -16.16 -32.82
N ARG A 116 -7.35 -16.68 -33.37
CA ARG A 116 -6.72 -17.91 -32.89
C ARG A 116 -6.08 -17.74 -31.52
N LEU A 117 -5.42 -16.61 -31.29
CA LEU A 117 -4.82 -16.27 -30.01
C LEU A 117 -5.88 -16.17 -28.90
N ILE A 118 -7.00 -15.51 -29.20
CA ILE A 118 -8.14 -15.39 -28.30
C ILE A 118 -8.73 -16.78 -27.98
N ALA A 119 -8.87 -17.65 -28.99
CA ALA A 119 -9.38 -19.00 -28.78
C ALA A 119 -8.46 -19.84 -27.86
N GLU A 120 -7.14 -19.70 -27.98
CA GLU A 120 -6.18 -20.36 -27.08
C GLU A 120 -6.26 -19.81 -25.65
N MET A 121 -6.41 -18.49 -25.48
CA MET A 121 -6.59 -17.87 -24.16
C MET A 121 -7.87 -18.33 -23.45
N ALA A 122 -8.92 -18.63 -24.20
CA ALA A 122 -10.21 -19.05 -23.66
C ALA A 122 -10.22 -20.52 -23.18
N LYS A 123 -9.14 -21.29 -23.40
CA LYS A 123 -9.10 -22.70 -22.98
C LYS A 123 -9.07 -22.81 -21.45
N PRO A 124 -9.82 -23.77 -20.87
CA PRO A 124 -9.73 -24.04 -19.44
C PRO A 124 -8.34 -24.61 -19.08
N PRO A 125 -7.86 -24.43 -17.84
CA PRO A 125 -6.66 -25.10 -17.36
C PRO A 125 -6.74 -26.61 -17.60
N SER A 126 -5.67 -27.21 -18.12
CA SER A 126 -5.63 -28.65 -18.37
C SER A 126 -5.59 -29.39 -17.04
N GLN A 127 -6.57 -30.26 -16.77
CA GLN A 127 -6.49 -31.20 -15.67
C GLN A 127 -5.35 -32.18 -15.96
N VAL A 128 -4.30 -32.13 -15.15
CA VAL A 128 -3.32 -33.22 -15.09
C VAL A 128 -3.88 -34.27 -14.11
N ALA A 129 -3.26 -35.45 -14.03
CA ALA A 129 -3.67 -36.55 -13.15
C ALA A 129 -4.08 -36.08 -11.74
N PRO A 130 -4.93 -36.83 -10.99
CA PRO A 130 -5.61 -36.37 -9.77
C PRO A 130 -4.71 -35.73 -8.69
N ASP A 131 -3.42 -36.06 -8.69
CA ASP A 131 -2.43 -35.63 -7.70
C ASP A 131 -1.49 -34.51 -8.20
N GLN A 132 -1.71 -33.96 -9.40
CA GLN A 132 -0.92 -32.86 -9.95
C GLN A 132 -1.76 -31.59 -10.10
N PRO A 133 -1.22 -30.42 -9.74
CA PRO A 133 -1.91 -29.15 -9.96
C PRO A 133 -2.21 -28.96 -11.45
N ALA A 134 -3.42 -28.47 -11.76
CA ALA A 134 -3.83 -28.20 -13.12
C ALA A 134 -2.81 -27.28 -13.82
N LEU A 135 -2.39 -27.67 -15.03
CA LEU A 135 -1.46 -26.88 -15.82
C LEU A 135 -2.26 -25.88 -16.66
N ASP A 136 -2.15 -24.61 -16.33
CA ASP A 136 -2.71 -23.55 -17.17
C ASP A 136 -1.76 -23.27 -18.35
N THR A 137 -2.16 -23.72 -19.54
CA THR A 137 -1.40 -23.59 -20.79
C THR A 137 -1.64 -22.28 -21.51
N THR A 138 -2.48 -21.40 -20.96
CA THR A 138 -2.92 -20.17 -21.64
C THR A 138 -1.96 -19.00 -21.48
N TYR A 139 -1.01 -19.06 -20.53
CA TYR A 139 -0.09 -17.96 -20.23
C TYR A 139 0.70 -17.43 -21.45
N PRO A 140 1.32 -18.27 -22.31
CA PRO A 140 2.08 -17.75 -23.45
C PRO A 140 1.19 -16.99 -24.44
N PHE A 141 -0.04 -17.44 -24.62
CA PHE A 141 -1.01 -16.78 -25.50
C PHE A 141 -1.48 -15.44 -24.92
N LYS A 142 -1.73 -15.38 -23.61
CA LYS A 142 -1.98 -14.12 -22.91
C LYS A 142 -0.81 -13.16 -23.04
N ASP A 143 0.42 -13.63 -22.81
CA ASP A 143 1.63 -12.80 -22.88
C ASP A 143 1.88 -12.30 -24.30
N GLY A 144 1.61 -13.13 -25.32
CA GLY A 144 1.63 -12.71 -26.72
C GLY A 144 0.57 -11.64 -27.03
N ALA A 145 -0.66 -11.83 -26.55
CA ALA A 145 -1.76 -10.88 -26.73
C ALA A 145 -1.46 -9.52 -26.06
N TYR A 146 -0.93 -9.55 -24.85
CA TYR A 146 -0.49 -8.36 -24.14
C TYR A 146 0.65 -7.66 -24.87
N ALA A 147 1.67 -8.40 -25.32
CA ALA A 147 2.81 -7.83 -26.03
C ALA A 147 2.41 -7.20 -27.37
N LEU A 148 1.42 -7.76 -28.09
CA LEU A 148 0.88 -7.13 -29.31
C LEU A 148 0.23 -5.76 -29.04
N LEU A 149 -0.28 -5.53 -27.83
CA LEU A 149 -0.88 -4.24 -27.44
C LEU A 149 0.15 -3.22 -26.95
N THR A 150 1.29 -3.65 -26.40
CA THR A 150 2.19 -2.76 -25.65
C THR A 150 3.61 -2.67 -26.22
N TYR A 151 3.92 -3.37 -27.31
CA TYR A 151 5.29 -3.43 -27.81
C TYR A 151 5.79 -2.07 -28.29
N ALA A 152 6.77 -1.51 -27.57
CA ALA A 152 7.49 -0.27 -27.92
C ALA A 152 6.56 0.90 -28.31
N ASP A 153 5.36 0.95 -27.71
CA ASP A 153 4.29 1.88 -28.04
C ASP A 153 3.92 1.94 -29.53
N GLN A 154 4.22 0.87 -30.28
CA GLN A 154 3.90 0.73 -31.69
C GLN A 154 2.48 0.17 -31.87
N ASP A 155 1.77 0.71 -32.86
CA ASP A 155 0.50 0.14 -33.28
C ASP A 155 0.70 -1.10 -34.18
N LEU A 156 0.98 -2.24 -33.54
CA LEU A 156 1.20 -3.50 -34.25
C LEU A 156 -0.09 -4.06 -34.85
N ILE A 157 -1.23 -3.90 -34.17
CA ILE A 157 -2.51 -4.45 -34.61
C ILE A 157 -3.12 -3.60 -35.73
N GLY A 158 -3.05 -2.27 -35.64
CA GLY A 158 -3.58 -1.31 -36.60
C GLY A 158 -5.11 -1.22 -36.67
N ASP A 159 -5.80 -2.36 -36.55
CA ASP A 159 -7.26 -2.46 -36.57
C ASP A 159 -7.85 -2.26 -35.16
N GLU A 160 -8.70 -1.25 -35.01
CA GLU A 160 -9.29 -0.89 -33.72
C GLU A 160 -10.25 -1.97 -33.20
N LYS A 161 -11.01 -2.64 -34.07
CA LYS A 161 -11.90 -3.73 -33.65
C LYS A 161 -11.09 -4.88 -33.07
N LEU A 162 -10.01 -5.28 -33.75
CA LEU A 162 -9.12 -6.34 -33.27
C LEU A 162 -8.44 -5.96 -31.95
N LYS A 163 -8.05 -4.70 -31.75
CA LYS A 163 -7.53 -4.23 -30.45
C LYS A 163 -8.57 -4.39 -29.34
N GLN A 164 -9.82 -3.99 -29.60
CA GLN A 164 -10.90 -4.14 -28.62
C GLN A 164 -11.18 -5.62 -28.31
N ASP A 165 -11.14 -6.49 -29.31
CA ASP A 165 -11.29 -7.93 -29.14
C ASP A 165 -10.17 -8.51 -28.24
N VAL A 166 -8.91 -8.09 -28.45
CA VAL A 166 -7.78 -8.50 -27.60
C VAL A 166 -7.95 -7.99 -26.16
N ARG A 167 -8.35 -6.72 -25.97
CA ARG A 167 -8.60 -6.15 -24.63
C ARG A 167 -9.72 -6.89 -23.90
N ALA A 168 -10.81 -7.20 -24.61
CA ALA A 168 -11.92 -7.97 -24.07
C ALA A 168 -11.49 -9.39 -23.68
N ALA A 169 -10.71 -10.07 -24.54
CA ALA A 169 -10.18 -11.39 -24.26
C ALA A 169 -9.22 -11.41 -23.06
N LEU A 170 -8.34 -10.42 -22.92
CA LEU A 170 -7.48 -10.26 -21.76
C LEU A 170 -8.28 -10.04 -20.48
N THR A 171 -9.35 -9.24 -20.55
CA THR A 171 -10.26 -9.02 -19.41
C THR A 171 -10.96 -10.32 -19.01
N ALA A 172 -11.51 -11.07 -19.97
CA ALA A 172 -12.15 -12.36 -19.72
C ALA A 172 -11.15 -13.38 -19.13
N TRP A 173 -9.92 -13.38 -19.63
CA TRP A 173 -8.84 -14.22 -19.12
C TRP A 173 -8.50 -13.89 -17.67
N VAL A 174 -8.35 -12.61 -17.31
CA VAL A 174 -8.14 -12.18 -15.92
C VAL A 174 -9.26 -12.74 -15.02
N MET A 175 -10.51 -12.61 -15.44
CA MET A 175 -11.68 -12.96 -14.63
C MET A 175 -11.88 -14.47 -14.44
N ALA A 176 -11.41 -15.30 -15.37
CA ALA A 176 -11.67 -16.74 -15.35
C ALA A 176 -11.00 -17.49 -14.17
N ASP A 177 -9.82 -17.05 -13.73
CA ASP A 177 -9.09 -17.66 -12.62
C ASP A 177 -8.13 -16.65 -11.95
N PHE A 178 -8.68 -15.50 -11.56
CA PHE A 178 -7.90 -14.35 -11.09
C PHE A 178 -6.89 -14.72 -10.00
N ALA A 179 -7.34 -15.37 -8.91
CA ALA A 179 -6.48 -15.63 -7.76
C ALA A 179 -5.30 -16.54 -8.09
N SER A 180 -5.54 -17.66 -8.80
CA SER A 180 -4.47 -18.61 -9.14
C SER A 180 -3.51 -18.01 -10.17
N ARG A 181 -4.03 -17.24 -11.14
CA ARG A 181 -3.21 -16.52 -12.13
C ARG A 181 -2.44 -15.37 -11.50
N PHE A 182 -2.96 -14.73 -10.46
CA PHE A 182 -2.24 -13.69 -9.73
C PHE A 182 -1.02 -14.25 -8.98
N ASP A 183 -1.14 -15.45 -8.42
CA ASP A 183 -0.07 -16.13 -7.66
C ASP A 183 1.08 -16.64 -8.54
N ASN A 184 0.86 -16.75 -9.86
CA ASN A 184 1.83 -17.37 -10.76
C ASN A 184 2.94 -16.38 -11.19
N THR A 185 4.15 -16.58 -10.68
CA THR A 185 5.33 -15.75 -10.96
C THR A 185 6.07 -16.11 -12.24
N THR A 186 5.65 -17.17 -12.96
CA THR A 186 6.31 -17.62 -14.20
C THR A 186 5.84 -16.88 -15.46
N GLN A 187 4.87 -15.99 -15.32
CA GLN A 187 4.33 -15.18 -16.40
C GLN A 187 5.33 -14.12 -16.86
N LEU A 188 5.39 -13.87 -18.18
CA LEU A 188 6.22 -12.79 -18.71
C LEU A 188 5.67 -11.41 -18.31
N SER A 189 4.35 -11.26 -18.33
CA SER A 189 3.65 -10.05 -17.88
C SER A 189 2.70 -10.36 -16.74
N SER A 190 2.83 -9.63 -15.63
CA SER A 190 2.02 -9.86 -14.44
C SER A 190 0.57 -9.46 -14.65
N MET A 191 -0.34 -10.03 -13.85
CA MET A 191 -1.76 -9.63 -13.81
C MET A 191 -1.94 -8.13 -13.60
N GLN A 192 -1.10 -7.52 -12.76
CA GLN A 192 -1.14 -6.08 -12.49
C GLN A 192 -0.75 -5.26 -13.73
N GLN A 193 0.28 -5.68 -14.48
CA GLN A 193 0.67 -5.02 -15.73
C GLN A 193 -0.46 -5.09 -16.76
N VAL A 194 -1.07 -6.27 -16.93
CA VAL A 194 -2.22 -6.45 -17.83
C VAL A 194 -3.36 -5.51 -17.44
N LEU A 195 -3.77 -5.51 -16.17
CA LEU A 195 -4.89 -4.68 -15.70
C LEU A 195 -4.61 -3.18 -15.81
N ARG A 196 -3.39 -2.71 -15.52
CA ARG A 196 -3.01 -1.30 -15.69
C ARG A 196 -3.11 -0.84 -17.14
N THR A 197 -2.70 -1.68 -18.08
CA THR A 197 -2.85 -1.42 -19.52
C THR A 197 -4.32 -1.40 -19.94
N LEU A 198 -5.17 -2.25 -19.35
CA LEU A 198 -6.60 -2.27 -19.65
C LEU A 198 -7.36 -1.10 -19.00
N GLY A 199 -6.88 -0.57 -17.88
CA GLY A 199 -7.52 0.52 -17.14
C GLY A 199 -8.86 0.11 -16.52
N ALA A 200 -9.78 1.07 -16.39
CA ALA A 200 -11.10 0.85 -15.77
C ALA A 200 -11.88 -0.34 -16.35
N PRO A 201 -11.98 -0.53 -17.69
CA PRO A 201 -12.67 -1.69 -18.26
C PRO A 201 -12.13 -3.04 -17.76
N GLY A 202 -10.82 -3.15 -17.52
CA GLY A 202 -10.19 -4.40 -17.07
C GLY A 202 -10.54 -4.79 -15.64
N VAL A 203 -10.90 -3.81 -14.79
CA VAL A 203 -11.21 -4.06 -13.37
C VAL A 203 -12.70 -4.05 -13.03
N ARG A 204 -13.59 -3.73 -13.98
CA ARG A 204 -15.05 -3.67 -13.76
C ARG A 204 -15.65 -4.97 -13.21
N GLY A 205 -15.07 -6.12 -13.57
CA GLY A 205 -15.50 -7.42 -13.08
C GLY A 205 -14.97 -7.76 -11.68
N LEU A 206 -13.88 -7.15 -11.23
CA LEU A 206 -13.22 -7.52 -9.97
C LEU A 206 -14.11 -7.42 -8.71
N PRO A 207 -15.06 -6.48 -8.58
CA PRO A 207 -15.97 -6.45 -7.44
C PRO A 207 -16.72 -7.77 -7.20
N SER A 208 -17.02 -8.56 -8.23
CA SER A 208 -17.70 -9.85 -8.04
C SER A 208 -16.80 -10.94 -7.44
N LEU A 209 -15.49 -10.73 -7.41
CA LEU A 209 -14.52 -11.64 -6.79
C LEU A 209 -14.32 -11.34 -5.30
N LEU A 210 -14.81 -10.19 -4.82
CA LEU A 210 -14.83 -9.82 -3.42
C LEU A 210 -15.98 -10.57 -2.73
N VAL A 211 -15.71 -11.83 -2.38
CA VAL A 211 -16.64 -12.72 -1.68
C VAL A 211 -16.05 -13.22 -0.36
N PRO A 212 -16.88 -13.63 0.61
CA PRO A 212 -16.39 -14.22 1.85
C PRO A 212 -15.49 -15.44 1.59
N GLY A 213 -14.36 -15.52 2.30
CA GLY A 213 -13.34 -16.55 2.09
C GLY A 213 -12.57 -16.45 0.77
N GLY A 214 -12.79 -15.38 -0.02
CA GLY A 214 -12.08 -15.12 -1.26
C GLY A 214 -10.58 -14.93 -1.03
N ARG A 215 -9.76 -15.42 -1.97
CA ARG A 215 -8.32 -15.15 -1.99
C ARG A 215 -8.05 -13.77 -2.57
N ARG A 216 -6.93 -13.15 -2.18
CA ARG A 216 -6.44 -11.87 -2.75
C ARG A 216 -7.41 -10.69 -2.61
N ILE A 217 -8.19 -10.63 -1.53
CA ILE A 217 -9.14 -9.52 -1.26
C ILE A 217 -8.41 -8.17 -1.26
N LYS A 218 -7.25 -8.10 -0.59
CA LYS A 218 -6.45 -6.88 -0.50
C LYS A 218 -6.00 -6.40 -1.88
N GLU A 219 -5.35 -7.27 -2.66
CA GLU A 219 -4.82 -6.93 -3.97
C GLU A 219 -5.94 -6.59 -4.96
N THR A 220 -7.09 -7.26 -4.83
CA THR A 220 -8.30 -6.93 -5.62
C THR A 220 -8.81 -5.53 -5.27
N ALA A 221 -8.90 -5.19 -3.98
CA ALA A 221 -9.30 -3.86 -3.52
C ALA A 221 -8.32 -2.76 -3.97
N GLU A 222 -7.00 -3.02 -3.91
CA GLU A 222 -5.95 -2.10 -4.40
C GLU A 222 -6.07 -1.84 -5.90
N LEU A 223 -6.26 -2.87 -6.72
CA LEU A 223 -6.44 -2.73 -8.17
C LEU A 223 -7.70 -1.95 -8.52
N ILE A 224 -8.81 -2.18 -7.81
CA ILE A 224 -10.05 -1.43 -8.01
C ILE A 224 -9.88 0.03 -7.57
N ALA A 225 -9.17 0.28 -6.47
CA ALA A 225 -8.88 1.63 -6.00
C ALA A 225 -8.04 2.41 -7.02
N GLU A 226 -7.01 1.77 -7.57
CA GLU A 226 -6.10 2.37 -8.56
C GLU A 226 -6.80 2.62 -9.91
N LEU A 227 -7.50 1.61 -10.45
CA LEU A 227 -7.93 1.60 -11.86
C LEU A 227 -9.43 1.75 -12.06
N GLY A 228 -10.25 1.52 -11.03
CA GLY A 228 -11.70 1.46 -11.16
C GLY A 228 -12.35 2.82 -11.41
N ASP A 229 -13.41 2.81 -12.22
CA ASP A 229 -14.35 3.94 -12.30
C ASP A 229 -15.22 4.04 -11.02
N ALA A 230 -16.01 5.11 -10.92
CA ALA A 230 -16.81 5.39 -9.73
C ALA A 230 -17.80 4.27 -9.40
N GLU A 231 -18.42 3.66 -10.42
CA GLU A 231 -19.36 2.55 -10.26
C GLU A 231 -18.65 1.29 -9.75
N THR A 232 -17.48 0.96 -10.33
CA THR A 232 -16.68 -0.19 -9.90
C THR A 232 -16.23 -0.04 -8.44
N LYS A 233 -15.76 1.16 -8.05
CA LYS A 233 -15.37 1.47 -6.67
C LYS A 233 -16.54 1.37 -5.70
N LEU A 234 -17.72 1.86 -6.10
CA LEU A 234 -18.93 1.76 -5.29
C LEU A 234 -19.38 0.30 -5.11
N ALA A 235 -19.34 -0.51 -6.17
CA ALA A 235 -19.66 -1.93 -6.11
C ALA A 235 -18.69 -2.69 -5.17
N ALA A 236 -17.39 -2.42 -5.30
CA ALA A 236 -16.36 -3.00 -4.43
C ALA A 236 -16.55 -2.60 -2.96
N SER A 237 -16.93 -1.36 -2.71
CA SER A 237 -17.22 -0.88 -1.35
C SER A 237 -18.37 -1.65 -0.71
N ARG A 238 -19.46 -1.89 -1.45
CA ARG A 238 -20.58 -2.72 -0.96
C ARG A 238 -20.16 -4.17 -0.73
N ALA A 239 -19.34 -4.73 -1.62
CA ALA A 239 -18.85 -6.10 -1.48
C ALA A 239 -17.95 -6.27 -0.24
N LEU A 240 -17.03 -5.34 0.01
CA LEU A 240 -16.16 -5.37 1.19
C LEU A 240 -16.95 -5.24 2.50
N VAL A 241 -17.99 -4.40 2.54
CA VAL A 241 -18.89 -4.31 3.70
C VAL A 241 -19.57 -5.65 3.96
N LYS A 242 -20.11 -6.28 2.91
CA LYS A 242 -20.73 -7.61 3.01
C LYS A 242 -19.76 -8.69 3.52
N ILE A 243 -18.49 -8.65 3.10
CA ILE A 243 -17.47 -9.57 3.62
C ILE A 243 -17.26 -9.34 5.12
N ALA A 244 -17.14 -8.09 5.57
CA ALA A 244 -16.94 -7.81 6.99
C ALA A 244 -18.14 -8.26 7.84
N GLU A 245 -19.37 -8.03 7.37
CA GLU A 245 -20.60 -8.52 8.01
C GLU A 245 -20.65 -10.06 8.07
N ASP A 246 -20.23 -10.74 7.00
CA ASP A 246 -20.14 -12.21 6.98
C ASP A 246 -19.09 -12.71 7.98
N VAL A 247 -17.87 -12.14 7.96
CA VAL A 247 -16.79 -12.54 8.88
C VAL A 247 -17.22 -12.36 10.33
N GLU A 248 -17.97 -11.30 10.65
CA GLU A 248 -18.47 -11.04 12.01
C GLU A 248 -19.57 -12.03 12.46
N SER A 249 -20.21 -12.74 11.53
CA SER A 249 -21.35 -13.62 11.81
C SER A 249 -21.01 -14.91 12.59
N GLU A 250 -22.02 -15.43 13.29
CA GLU A 250 -21.96 -16.78 13.91
C GLU A 250 -21.82 -17.89 12.86
N SER A 251 -22.38 -17.71 11.66
CA SER A 251 -22.21 -18.66 10.56
C SER A 251 -20.75 -18.82 10.16
N TRP A 252 -19.99 -17.72 10.11
CA TRP A 252 -18.56 -17.77 9.82
C TRP A 252 -17.80 -18.52 10.91
N ARG A 253 -18.11 -18.25 12.20
CA ARG A 253 -17.50 -18.98 13.33
C ARG A 253 -17.77 -20.47 13.25
N ALA A 254 -19.01 -20.87 12.94
CA ALA A 254 -19.40 -22.27 12.77
C ALA A 254 -18.64 -22.95 11.62
N GLN A 255 -18.42 -22.25 10.50
CA GLN A 255 -17.65 -22.78 9.36
C GLN A 255 -16.15 -22.87 9.65
N LYS A 256 -15.60 -21.94 10.45
CA LYS A 256 -14.17 -21.91 10.78
C LYS A 256 -13.78 -22.93 11.83
N ARG A 257 -14.67 -23.23 12.79
CA ARG A 257 -14.41 -24.15 13.91
C ARG A 257 -13.80 -25.50 13.50
N PRO A 258 -14.32 -26.26 12.52
CA PRO A 258 -13.71 -27.52 12.10
C PRO A 258 -12.26 -27.38 11.60
N GLN A 259 -11.91 -26.24 10.98
CA GLN A 259 -10.55 -25.99 10.54
C GLN A 259 -9.62 -25.75 11.73
N VAL A 260 -10.08 -25.02 12.74
CA VAL A 260 -9.32 -24.78 13.99
C VAL A 260 -9.09 -26.10 14.73
N GLU A 261 -10.12 -26.94 14.83
CA GLU A 261 -10.00 -28.28 15.44
C GLU A 261 -9.01 -29.18 14.68
N ALA A 262 -9.03 -29.14 13.34
CA ALA A 262 -8.08 -29.87 12.52
C ALA A 262 -6.63 -29.37 12.71
N ILE A 263 -6.42 -28.05 12.81
CA ILE A 263 -5.13 -27.44 13.10
C ILE A 263 -4.64 -27.89 14.49
N ASN A 264 -5.48 -27.80 15.51
CA ASN A 264 -5.14 -28.25 16.87
C ASN A 264 -4.70 -29.72 16.89
N LYS A 265 -5.45 -30.59 16.21
CA LYS A 265 -5.11 -32.01 16.09
C LYS A 265 -3.76 -32.21 15.39
N SER A 266 -3.50 -31.46 14.31
CA SER A 266 -2.22 -31.54 13.59
C SER A 266 -1.02 -31.06 14.43
N GLN A 267 -1.26 -30.16 15.38
CA GLN A 267 -0.27 -29.65 16.33
C GLN A 267 -0.14 -30.52 17.60
N GLY A 268 -0.86 -31.64 17.68
CA GLY A 268 -0.85 -32.52 18.85
C GLY A 268 -1.57 -31.95 20.08
N LEU A 269 -2.32 -30.86 19.93
CA LEU A 269 -3.15 -30.28 20.99
C LEU A 269 -4.40 -31.15 21.19
N THR A 270 -4.49 -31.81 22.34
CA THR A 270 -5.62 -32.69 22.71
C THR A 270 -6.22 -32.26 24.04
N GLY A 271 -7.52 -32.54 24.26
CA GLY A 271 -8.21 -32.21 25.51
C GLY A 271 -8.57 -30.74 25.70
N LEU A 272 -8.61 -29.93 24.63
CA LEU A 272 -9.08 -28.55 24.70
C LEU A 272 -10.57 -28.49 25.05
N THR A 273 -10.93 -27.56 25.92
CA THR A 273 -12.31 -27.25 26.28
C THR A 273 -13.02 -26.47 25.16
N GLU A 274 -14.35 -26.51 25.13
CA GLU A 274 -15.15 -25.74 24.15
C GLU A 274 -14.83 -24.24 24.22
N ALA A 275 -14.64 -23.70 25.42
CA ALA A 275 -14.26 -22.29 25.61
C ALA A 275 -12.90 -21.95 25.00
N GLN A 276 -11.92 -22.87 25.07
CA GLN A 276 -10.60 -22.66 24.45
C GLN A 276 -10.69 -22.69 22.93
N VAL A 277 -11.46 -23.61 22.34
CA VAL A 277 -11.68 -23.67 20.89
C VAL A 277 -12.43 -22.43 20.41
N ALA A 278 -13.48 -22.02 21.12
CA ALA A 278 -14.24 -20.80 20.82
C ALA A 278 -13.35 -19.54 20.89
N GLY A 279 -12.45 -19.46 21.87
CA GLY A 279 -11.45 -18.39 21.99
C GLY A 279 -10.51 -18.34 20.79
N GLN A 280 -10.00 -19.49 20.34
CA GLN A 280 -9.17 -19.55 19.13
C GLN A 280 -9.94 -19.12 17.87
N VAL A 281 -11.19 -19.58 17.71
CA VAL A 281 -12.06 -19.14 16.60
C VAL A 281 -12.28 -17.63 16.64
N ALA A 282 -12.46 -17.03 17.83
CA ALA A 282 -12.60 -15.59 17.98
C ALA A 282 -11.32 -14.83 17.56
N VAL A 283 -10.13 -15.37 17.84
CA VAL A 283 -8.86 -14.80 17.37
C VAL A 283 -8.77 -14.85 15.83
N PHE A 284 -9.10 -15.98 15.21
CA PHE A 284 -9.15 -16.07 13.74
C PHE A 284 -10.16 -15.09 13.13
N GLN A 285 -11.32 -14.94 13.77
CA GLN A 285 -12.35 -13.98 13.33
C GLN A 285 -11.82 -12.56 13.40
N GLU A 286 -11.13 -12.21 14.48
CA GLU A 286 -10.52 -10.90 14.66
C GLU A 286 -9.50 -10.58 13.57
N GLU A 287 -8.56 -11.50 13.32
CA GLU A 287 -7.52 -11.32 12.31
C GLU A 287 -8.12 -11.12 10.90
N GLU A 288 -9.10 -11.95 10.53
CA GLU A 288 -9.75 -11.86 9.22
C GLU A 288 -10.60 -10.59 9.08
N LEU A 289 -11.28 -10.16 10.15
CA LEU A 289 -12.03 -8.91 10.17
C LEU A 289 -11.09 -7.70 10.05
N ILE A 290 -9.98 -7.68 10.79
CA ILE A 290 -8.98 -6.61 10.71
C ILE A 290 -8.37 -6.53 9.31
N ARG A 291 -8.04 -7.67 8.68
CA ARG A 291 -7.55 -7.71 7.28
C ARG A 291 -8.58 -7.14 6.30
N THR A 292 -9.86 -7.47 6.50
CA THR A 292 -10.95 -6.95 5.68
C THR A 292 -11.10 -5.43 5.86
N ILE A 293 -11.14 -4.95 7.10
CA ILE A 293 -11.20 -3.53 7.46
C ILE A 293 -10.02 -2.75 6.85
N GLN A 294 -8.81 -3.29 6.92
CA GLN A 294 -7.64 -2.66 6.30
C GLN A 294 -7.74 -2.57 4.77
N SER A 295 -8.38 -3.56 4.14
CA SER A 295 -8.63 -3.54 2.69
C SER A 295 -9.66 -2.49 2.29
N MET A 296 -10.64 -2.21 3.17
CA MET A 296 -11.64 -1.15 2.96
C MET A 296 -11.01 0.25 2.82
N LYS A 297 -9.91 0.51 3.52
CA LYS A 297 -9.17 1.78 3.43
C LYS A 297 -8.79 2.14 1.99
N GLN A 298 -8.46 1.14 1.16
CA GLN A 298 -7.98 1.37 -0.20
C GLN A 298 -9.08 1.97 -1.10
N VAL A 299 -10.32 1.52 -0.93
CA VAL A 299 -11.45 1.90 -1.81
C VAL A 299 -12.18 3.15 -1.29
N GLY A 300 -12.40 3.24 0.02
CA GLY A 300 -12.78 4.49 0.68
C GLY A 300 -14.13 5.12 0.31
N GLN A 301 -15.03 4.40 -0.35
CA GLN A 301 -16.33 4.95 -0.76
C GLN A 301 -17.34 5.01 0.39
N LYS A 302 -18.41 5.78 0.20
CA LYS A 302 -19.46 6.02 1.22
C LYS A 302 -19.95 4.78 1.98
N PRO A 303 -20.28 3.63 1.35
CA PRO A 303 -20.73 2.45 2.11
C PRO A 303 -19.70 1.95 3.13
N ILE A 304 -18.41 1.97 2.77
CA ILE A 304 -17.31 1.65 3.68
C ILE A 304 -17.22 2.69 4.79
N VAL A 305 -17.26 3.98 4.45
CA VAL A 305 -17.13 5.07 5.43
C VAL A 305 -18.25 4.99 6.47
N ASP A 306 -19.50 4.84 6.01
CA ASP A 306 -20.67 4.69 6.86
C ASP A 306 -20.54 3.45 7.77
N TYR A 307 -20.13 2.30 7.21
CA TYR A 307 -19.90 1.07 7.97
C TYR A 307 -18.82 1.25 9.05
N LEU A 308 -17.65 1.78 8.69
CA LEU A 308 -16.52 1.93 9.62
C LEU A 308 -16.80 2.95 10.73
N LEU A 309 -17.49 4.05 10.42
CA LEU A 309 -17.94 5.01 11.44
C LEU A 309 -18.94 4.38 12.40
N ALA A 310 -19.94 3.68 11.88
CA ALA A 310 -20.90 2.96 12.71
C ALA A 310 -20.22 1.90 13.58
N TYR A 311 -19.28 1.14 13.02
CA TYR A 311 -18.52 0.12 13.73
C TYR A 311 -17.67 0.73 14.86
N ALA A 312 -16.93 1.81 14.58
CA ALA A 312 -16.12 2.50 15.60
C ALA A 312 -16.98 3.08 16.74
N ALA A 313 -18.21 3.50 16.44
CA ALA A 313 -19.17 4.06 17.39
C ALA A 313 -19.94 3.02 18.22
N ARG A 314 -19.78 1.71 17.97
CA ARG A 314 -20.46 0.66 18.73
C ARG A 314 -20.12 0.72 20.22
N GLU A 315 -21.12 0.45 21.05
CA GLU A 315 -20.93 0.25 22.48
C GLU A 315 -20.09 -1.00 22.74
N ASP A 316 -19.19 -0.91 23.71
CA ASP A 316 -18.27 -1.99 24.06
C ASP A 316 -17.98 -1.95 25.57
N PRO A 317 -18.98 -2.28 26.41
CA PRO A 317 -18.87 -2.14 27.86
C PRO A 317 -17.77 -3.03 28.46
N ASN A 318 -17.40 -4.12 27.78
CA ASN A 318 -16.40 -5.09 28.23
C ASN A 318 -15.02 -4.87 27.57
N GLY A 319 -14.89 -3.94 26.62
CA GLY A 319 -13.64 -3.66 25.92
C GLY A 319 -13.22 -4.70 24.88
N GLU A 320 -14.08 -5.68 24.56
CA GLU A 320 -13.79 -6.80 23.66
C GLU A 320 -13.61 -6.36 22.19
N LEU A 321 -14.22 -5.24 21.81
CA LEU A 321 -14.16 -4.69 20.45
C LEU A 321 -13.10 -3.60 20.31
N THR A 322 -12.38 -3.24 21.37
CA THR A 322 -11.47 -2.08 21.39
C THR A 322 -10.49 -2.07 20.21
N THR A 323 -9.80 -3.18 19.97
CA THR A 323 -8.85 -3.34 18.85
C THR A 323 -9.54 -3.16 17.50
N ARG A 324 -10.71 -3.80 17.30
CA ARG A 324 -11.46 -3.75 16.05
C ARG A 324 -12.01 -2.36 15.77
N ARG A 325 -12.55 -1.68 16.79
CA ARG A 325 -13.03 -0.29 16.72
C ARG A 325 -11.89 0.67 16.37
N ALA A 326 -10.70 0.50 16.98
CA ALA A 326 -9.53 1.31 16.65
C ALA A 326 -9.07 1.09 15.19
N HIS A 327 -9.05 -0.15 14.71
CA HIS A 327 -8.74 -0.45 13.30
C HIS A 327 -9.79 0.09 12.32
N ALA A 328 -11.07 0.02 12.68
CA ALA A 328 -12.14 0.59 11.87
C ALA A 328 -11.95 2.10 11.72
N LEU A 329 -11.70 2.79 12.84
CA LEU A 329 -11.44 4.21 12.86
C LEU A 329 -10.16 4.56 12.08
N ALA A 330 -9.07 3.81 12.25
CA ALA A 330 -7.82 4.04 11.53
C ALA A 330 -7.96 3.86 10.00
N SER A 331 -8.85 2.97 9.57
CA SER A 331 -9.10 2.69 8.15
C SER A 331 -9.91 3.77 7.43
N LEU A 332 -10.46 4.73 8.19
CA LEU A 332 -11.08 5.94 7.63
C LEU A 332 -10.05 7.01 7.20
N GLN A 333 -8.74 6.74 7.35
CA GLN A 333 -7.70 7.68 6.96
C GLN A 333 -7.77 8.11 5.51
N GLY A 334 -7.89 9.43 5.30
CA GLY A 334 -8.02 10.05 3.97
C GLY A 334 -9.39 9.88 3.31
N ASN A 335 -10.32 9.14 3.93
CA ASN A 335 -11.61 8.79 3.33
C ASN A 335 -12.81 9.52 3.96
N LEU A 336 -12.62 10.23 5.07
CA LEU A 336 -13.68 11.03 5.67
C LEU A 336 -14.01 12.24 4.80
N ASP A 337 -15.30 12.53 4.66
CA ASP A 337 -15.74 13.78 4.06
C ASP A 337 -15.51 14.94 5.05
N LYS A 338 -14.54 15.78 4.71
CA LYS A 338 -14.11 16.94 5.52
C LYS A 338 -15.15 18.05 5.62
N SER A 339 -16.26 17.92 4.90
CA SER A 339 -17.36 18.85 4.89
C SER A 339 -18.65 18.28 5.47
N ASP A 340 -18.72 16.98 5.74
CA ASP A 340 -19.90 16.30 6.29
C ASP A 340 -19.97 16.47 7.82
N PRO A 341 -20.90 17.28 8.35
CA PRO A 341 -21.01 17.51 9.78
C PRO A 341 -21.33 16.24 10.58
N ALA A 342 -22.03 15.27 9.97
CA ALA A 342 -22.37 14.03 10.66
C ALA A 342 -21.14 13.16 10.92
N GLN A 343 -20.22 13.08 9.95
CA GLN A 343 -18.97 12.33 10.10
C GLN A 343 -18.03 13.01 11.11
N ILE A 344 -17.93 14.34 11.04
CA ILE A 344 -17.16 15.14 11.99
C ILE A 344 -17.69 14.93 13.42
N GLU A 345 -19.01 14.94 13.60
CA GLU A 345 -19.63 14.74 14.91
C GLU A 345 -19.33 13.36 15.49
N VAL A 346 -19.34 12.30 14.67
CA VAL A 346 -19.02 10.94 15.14
C VAL A 346 -17.59 10.87 15.70
N VAL A 347 -16.60 11.42 15.00
CA VAL A 347 -15.21 11.37 15.45
C VAL A 347 -14.95 12.28 16.66
N LEU A 348 -15.65 13.42 16.75
CA LEU A 348 -15.60 14.30 17.93
C LEU A 348 -16.20 13.61 19.16
N LYS A 349 -17.36 12.95 19.04
CA LYS A 349 -17.96 12.18 20.13
C LYS A 349 -17.06 11.07 20.64
N LEU A 350 -16.40 10.34 19.74
CA LEU A 350 -15.44 9.31 20.12
C LEU A 350 -14.23 9.90 20.88
N ALA A 351 -13.74 11.06 20.46
CA ALA A 351 -12.63 11.71 21.16
C ALA A 351 -13.00 12.20 22.56
N GLU A 352 -14.24 12.68 22.72
CA GLU A 352 -14.72 13.31 23.96
C GLU A 352 -15.23 12.32 24.99
N ALA A 353 -15.91 11.26 24.56
CA ALA A 353 -16.69 10.43 25.48
C ALA A 353 -15.80 9.81 26.59
N PRO A 354 -16.26 9.89 27.87
CA PRO A 354 -15.47 9.46 29.01
C PRO A 354 -15.20 7.94 29.01
N THR A 355 -16.12 7.16 28.43
CA THR A 355 -16.04 5.71 28.31
C THR A 355 -15.21 5.23 27.12
N THR A 356 -14.73 6.14 26.25
CA THR A 356 -13.91 5.74 25.10
C THR A 356 -12.51 5.35 25.56
N PRO A 357 -12.04 4.11 25.26
CA PRO A 357 -10.66 3.70 25.52
C PRO A 357 -9.62 4.62 24.86
N ASP A 358 -8.48 4.84 25.51
CA ASP A 358 -7.41 5.72 25.05
C ASP A 358 -6.90 5.35 23.64
N ALA A 359 -6.87 4.06 23.30
CA ALA A 359 -6.49 3.56 21.98
C ALA A 359 -7.43 4.06 20.87
N ILE A 360 -8.74 4.12 21.12
CA ILE A 360 -9.73 4.63 20.17
C ILE A 360 -9.69 6.16 20.15
N ARG A 361 -9.60 6.80 21.32
CA ARG A 361 -9.54 8.26 21.45
C ARG A 361 -8.37 8.85 20.67
N THR A 362 -7.20 8.23 20.77
CA THR A 362 -5.99 8.65 20.06
C THR A 362 -6.21 8.63 18.54
N VAL A 363 -6.80 7.56 18.03
CA VAL A 363 -7.11 7.45 16.59
C VAL A 363 -8.20 8.44 16.19
N ALA A 364 -9.20 8.69 17.04
CA ALA A 364 -10.25 9.70 16.80
C ALA A 364 -9.65 11.11 16.66
N ILE A 365 -8.72 11.48 17.54
CA ILE A 365 -7.97 12.74 17.46
C ILE A 365 -7.17 12.85 16.16
N GLN A 366 -6.58 11.74 15.68
CA GLN A 366 -5.94 11.72 14.36
C GLN A 366 -6.95 11.95 13.22
N ARG A 367 -8.17 11.43 13.31
CA ARG A 367 -9.24 11.70 12.32
C ARG A 367 -9.66 13.17 12.34
N ILE A 368 -9.85 13.75 13.53
CA ILE A 368 -10.19 15.17 13.68
C ILE A 368 -9.09 16.06 13.09
N SER A 369 -7.82 15.65 13.18
CA SER A 369 -6.69 16.41 12.62
C SER A 369 -6.72 16.55 11.08
N GLU A 370 -7.51 15.73 10.38
CA GLU A 370 -7.68 15.84 8.94
C GLU A 370 -8.74 16.88 8.54
N MET A 371 -9.50 17.38 9.51
CA MET A 371 -10.59 18.34 9.32
C MET A 371 -10.09 19.78 9.26
N PRO A 372 -10.78 20.68 8.55
CA PRO A 372 -10.51 22.11 8.63
C PRO A 372 -10.66 22.61 10.07
N ARG A 373 -9.63 23.30 10.62
CA ARG A 373 -9.64 23.85 11.99
C ARG A 373 -10.94 24.56 12.34
N LYS A 374 -11.43 25.42 11.43
CA LYS A 374 -12.67 26.19 11.60
C LYS A 374 -13.93 25.37 11.90
N LEU A 375 -13.95 24.07 11.55
CA LEU A 375 -15.11 23.20 11.78
C LEU A 375 -15.04 22.46 13.13
N VAL A 376 -13.86 22.37 13.74
CA VAL A 376 -13.63 21.52 14.92
C VAL A 376 -13.11 22.28 16.14
N ILE A 377 -12.58 23.49 15.95
CA ILE A 377 -11.86 24.25 16.98
C ILE A 377 -12.71 24.54 18.22
N ASP A 378 -13.97 24.95 18.04
CA ASP A 378 -14.85 25.27 19.18
C ASP A 378 -15.11 24.05 20.05
N ARG A 379 -15.29 22.87 19.42
CA ARG A 379 -15.48 21.61 20.15
C ARG A 379 -14.19 21.18 20.85
N LEU A 380 -13.04 21.36 20.21
CA LEU A 380 -11.73 21.08 20.83
C LEU A 380 -11.47 21.99 22.03
N TYR A 381 -11.83 23.28 21.98
CA TYR A 381 -11.73 24.16 23.15
C TYR A 381 -12.71 23.79 24.25
N ALA A 382 -13.93 23.34 23.91
CA ALA A 382 -14.87 22.84 24.91
C ALA A 382 -14.30 21.65 25.70
N MET A 383 -13.50 20.79 25.06
CA MET A 383 -12.83 19.66 25.70
C MET A 383 -11.80 20.07 26.75
N PHE A 384 -11.33 21.34 26.80
CA PHE A 384 -10.40 21.80 27.84
C PHE A 384 -11.01 21.80 29.24
N LYS A 385 -12.34 21.66 29.36
CA LYS A 385 -13.07 21.61 30.64
C LYS A 385 -13.46 20.19 31.05
N HIS A 386 -13.02 19.18 30.29
CA HIS A 386 -13.36 17.79 30.54
C HIS A 386 -12.69 17.26 31.82
N ASP A 387 -13.37 16.39 32.57
CA ASP A 387 -12.85 15.83 33.83
C ASP A 387 -11.63 14.93 33.60
N ASN A 388 -11.69 14.08 32.58
CA ASN A 388 -10.55 13.25 32.16
C ASN A 388 -9.45 14.13 31.52
N TRP A 389 -8.29 14.18 32.17
CA TRP A 389 -7.15 14.98 31.75
C TRP A 389 -6.56 14.56 30.40
N LYS A 390 -6.66 13.29 30.03
CA LYS A 390 -6.20 12.80 28.72
C LYS A 390 -7.02 13.38 27.57
N VAL A 391 -8.32 13.64 27.78
CA VAL A 391 -9.17 14.33 26.79
C VAL A 391 -8.67 15.76 26.59
N ARG A 392 -8.45 16.49 27.69
CA ARG A 392 -7.91 17.87 27.65
C ARG A 392 -6.57 17.91 26.94
N TRP A 393 -5.67 17.01 27.35
CA TRP A 393 -4.33 16.87 26.81
C TRP A 393 -4.31 16.67 25.30
N LEU A 394 -5.05 15.67 24.80
CA LEU A 394 -5.07 15.37 23.37
C LEU A 394 -5.77 16.47 22.56
N ALA A 395 -6.83 17.09 23.10
CA ALA A 395 -7.52 18.19 22.44
C ALA A 395 -6.62 19.42 22.30
N ALA A 396 -5.95 19.83 23.39
CA ALA A 396 -5.05 20.98 23.38
C ALA A 396 -3.79 20.75 22.54
N ASP A 397 -3.21 19.55 22.58
CA ASP A 397 -2.13 19.15 21.66
C ASP A 397 -2.58 19.31 20.20
N LEU A 398 -3.78 18.81 19.86
CA LEU A 398 -4.31 18.93 18.51
C LEU A 398 -4.55 20.40 18.11
N VAL A 399 -5.12 21.22 19.00
CA VAL A 399 -5.32 22.65 18.72
C VAL A 399 -4.00 23.31 18.35
N LEU A 400 -2.93 23.08 19.12
CA LEU A 400 -1.63 23.66 18.82
C LEU A 400 -1.04 23.14 17.50
N ARG A 401 -1.17 21.84 17.20
CA ARG A 401 -0.74 21.28 15.90
C ARG A 401 -1.50 21.85 14.71
N MET A 402 -2.75 22.24 14.89
CA MET A 402 -3.58 22.89 13.87
C MET A 402 -3.38 24.40 13.80
N SER A 403 -2.54 24.98 14.66
CA SER A 403 -2.40 26.42 14.82
C SER A 403 -1.05 26.96 14.36
N ASP A 404 -0.98 28.27 14.17
CA ASP A 404 0.25 29.03 13.98
C ASP A 404 0.44 30.06 15.10
N GLN A 405 1.52 30.84 15.06
CA GLN A 405 1.82 31.83 16.10
C GLN A 405 0.72 32.89 16.27
N SER A 406 -0.03 33.23 15.22
CA SER A 406 -1.11 34.23 15.30
C SER A 406 -2.29 33.77 16.16
N GLN A 407 -2.42 32.45 16.36
CA GLN A 407 -3.49 31.81 17.14
C GLN A 407 -3.03 31.43 18.55
N LEU A 408 -1.79 31.74 18.94
CA LEU A 408 -1.28 31.38 20.25
C LEU A 408 -1.97 32.17 21.39
N ASP A 409 -2.26 33.47 21.18
CA ASP A 409 -3.01 34.28 22.16
C ASP A 409 -4.41 33.70 22.41
N GLU A 410 -5.09 33.21 21.36
CA GLU A 410 -6.38 32.51 21.45
C GLU A 410 -6.25 31.24 22.31
N PHE A 411 -5.26 30.39 22.00
CA PHE A 411 -5.01 29.17 22.76
C PHE A 411 -4.74 29.44 24.25
N MET A 412 -3.84 30.38 24.56
CA MET A 412 -3.48 30.72 25.94
C MET A 412 -4.67 31.30 26.71
N THR A 413 -5.51 32.09 26.04
CA THR A 413 -6.75 32.59 26.62
C THR A 413 -7.70 31.44 26.97
N GLN A 414 -7.88 30.47 26.09
CA GLN A 414 -8.75 29.32 26.37
C GLN A 414 -8.19 28.42 27.47
N LEU A 415 -6.87 28.21 27.50
CA LEU A 415 -6.20 27.44 28.55
C LEU A 415 -6.37 28.12 29.93
N SER A 416 -6.31 29.45 30.00
CA SER A 416 -6.50 30.21 31.25
C SER A 416 -7.94 30.16 31.79
N ARG A 417 -8.92 29.88 30.92
CA ARG A 417 -10.34 29.78 31.27
C ARG A 417 -10.73 28.39 31.79
N SER A 418 -9.84 27.41 31.67
CA SER A 418 -10.09 26.10 32.27
C SER A 418 -9.90 26.21 33.78
N ASP A 419 -10.95 25.88 34.52
CA ASP A 419 -10.97 25.72 35.97
C ASP A 419 -10.58 24.30 36.39
N ARG A 420 -10.29 23.42 35.42
CA ARG A 420 -9.84 22.07 35.69
C ARG A 420 -8.34 22.06 36.02
N GLY A 421 -7.94 21.15 36.89
CA GLY A 421 -6.53 20.88 37.16
C GLY A 421 -5.80 20.44 35.88
N MET A 422 -4.48 20.23 35.96
CA MET A 422 -3.69 19.66 34.87
C MET A 422 -2.86 18.48 35.37
N SER A 423 -2.51 17.56 34.47
CA SER A 423 -1.39 16.65 34.71
C SER A 423 -0.08 17.31 34.25
N LEU A 424 1.07 16.83 34.73
CA LEU A 424 2.38 17.31 34.28
C LEU A 424 2.58 17.12 32.76
N SER A 425 1.98 16.09 32.16
CA SER A 425 2.12 15.82 30.72
C SER A 425 1.52 16.91 29.84
N GLU A 426 0.46 17.58 30.31
CA GLU A 426 -0.21 18.66 29.59
C GLU A 426 0.74 19.82 29.25
N PRO A 427 1.30 20.58 30.22
CA PRO A 427 2.20 21.69 29.93
C PRO A 427 3.48 21.25 29.21
N VAL A 428 3.95 20.01 29.46
CA VAL A 428 5.14 19.47 28.77
C VAL A 428 4.93 19.36 27.28
N VAL A 429 3.82 18.76 26.87
CA VAL A 429 3.48 18.64 25.44
C VAL A 429 3.13 20.00 24.84
N TYR A 430 2.42 20.87 25.57
CA TYR A 430 2.08 22.19 25.04
C TYR A 430 3.33 23.04 24.82
N GLY A 431 4.30 23.02 25.73
CA GLY A 431 5.59 23.69 25.58
C GLY A 431 6.39 23.19 24.37
N LEU A 432 6.38 21.87 24.14
CA LEU A 432 6.92 21.28 22.91
C LEU A 432 6.23 21.90 21.68
N ARG A 433 4.90 21.91 21.62
CA ARG A 433 4.16 22.42 20.46
C ARG A 433 4.35 23.91 20.23
N ILE A 434 4.46 24.72 21.28
CA ILE A 434 4.77 26.16 21.17
C ILE A 434 6.09 26.36 20.41
N GLY A 435 7.09 25.50 20.65
CA GLY A 435 8.35 25.51 19.92
C GLY A 435 8.26 25.12 18.43
N GLU A 436 7.19 24.44 18.04
CA GLU A 436 6.94 23.94 16.67
C GLU A 436 6.03 24.87 15.86
N LEU A 437 5.40 25.88 16.49
CA LEU A 437 4.49 26.81 15.82
C LEU A 437 5.19 27.58 14.70
N LYS A 438 4.55 27.59 13.53
CA LYS A 438 5.01 28.37 12.37
C LYS A 438 4.71 29.86 12.58
N GLY A 439 5.68 30.72 12.29
CA GLY A 439 5.52 32.18 12.31
C GLY A 439 6.87 32.90 12.33
N SER A 440 6.83 34.24 12.41
CA SER A 440 8.02 35.10 12.32
C SER A 440 8.69 35.35 13.67
N GLU A 441 7.97 35.20 14.77
CA GLU A 441 8.51 35.42 16.11
C GLU A 441 9.34 34.21 16.55
N LYS A 442 10.45 34.46 17.24
CA LYS A 442 11.27 33.37 17.74
C LYS A 442 10.54 32.67 18.90
N PRO A 443 10.48 31.33 18.95
CA PRO A 443 9.73 30.63 19.99
C PRO A 443 10.12 30.99 21.42
N GLU A 444 11.38 31.31 21.68
CA GLU A 444 11.83 31.77 23.00
C GLU A 444 11.21 33.10 23.42
N VAL A 445 10.88 33.99 22.48
CA VAL A 445 10.22 35.28 22.77
C VAL A 445 8.76 35.02 23.15
N LEU A 446 8.10 34.08 22.48
CA LEU A 446 6.75 33.63 22.84
C LEU A 446 6.74 33.00 24.23
N ALA A 447 7.70 32.12 24.51
CA ALA A 447 7.84 31.49 25.83
C ALA A 447 8.03 32.54 26.93
N ASP A 448 8.91 33.54 26.72
CA ASP A 448 9.11 34.64 27.67
C ASP A 448 7.82 35.44 27.90
N LYS A 449 7.08 35.77 26.83
CA LYS A 449 5.81 36.53 26.91
C LYS A 449 4.82 35.83 27.85
N TYR A 450 4.54 34.54 27.64
CA TYR A 450 3.49 33.82 28.37
C TYR A 450 3.95 33.24 29.71
N SER A 451 5.25 33.30 30.02
CA SER A 451 5.78 32.92 31.34
C SER A 451 5.57 34.01 32.40
N ALA A 452 5.23 35.24 32.00
CA ALA A 452 5.05 36.37 32.91
C ALA A 452 3.97 36.11 33.99
N SER A 453 4.19 36.63 35.19
CA SER A 453 3.33 36.44 36.38
C SER A 453 1.89 36.97 36.22
N SER A 454 1.63 37.80 35.21
CA SER A 454 0.28 38.26 34.83
C SER A 454 -0.60 37.14 34.27
N TYR A 455 -0.03 36.01 33.84
CA TYR A 455 -0.76 34.87 33.31
C TYR A 455 -1.06 33.81 34.37
N ALA A 456 -2.13 33.04 34.15
CA ALA A 456 -2.49 31.91 35.00
C ALA A 456 -1.35 30.87 35.07
N ALA A 457 -1.30 30.09 36.15
CA ALA A 457 -0.27 29.06 36.33
C ALA A 457 -0.23 28.05 35.17
N SER A 458 -1.38 27.64 34.63
CA SER A 458 -1.48 26.73 33.48
C SER A 458 -0.76 27.26 32.22
N VAL A 459 -0.95 28.55 31.92
CA VAL A 459 -0.31 29.24 30.79
C VAL A 459 1.20 29.34 31.01
N ARG A 460 1.60 29.78 32.21
CA ARG A 460 3.03 29.91 32.55
C ARG A 460 3.77 28.58 32.49
N LEU A 461 3.20 27.51 33.05
CA LEU A 461 3.80 26.17 33.04
C LEU A 461 3.97 25.65 31.61
N SER A 462 2.97 25.86 30.75
CA SER A 462 3.04 25.48 29.33
C SER A 462 4.12 26.25 28.58
N ALA A 463 4.23 27.56 28.83
CA ALA A 463 5.25 28.41 28.23
C ALA A 463 6.67 28.06 28.74
N LEU A 464 6.85 27.91 30.05
CA LEU A 464 8.13 27.54 30.66
C LEU A 464 8.60 26.16 30.20
N SER A 465 7.68 25.24 29.92
CA SER A 465 8.06 23.92 29.40
C SER A 465 8.61 23.94 27.98
N TYR A 466 8.50 25.05 27.24
CA TYR A 466 9.30 25.21 26.02
C TYR A 466 10.80 24.98 26.32
N TYR A 467 11.29 25.53 27.44
CA TYR A 467 12.70 25.45 27.79
C TYR A 467 13.16 24.06 28.21
N SER A 468 12.27 23.21 28.74
CA SER A 468 12.66 21.82 29.04
C SER A 468 13.00 21.05 27.77
N LYS A 469 12.30 21.34 26.66
CA LYS A 469 12.49 20.67 25.37
C LYS A 469 13.35 21.42 24.36
N TYR A 470 13.50 22.74 24.44
CA TYR A 470 14.27 23.56 23.49
C TYR A 470 15.34 24.45 24.12
N GLY A 471 15.28 24.63 25.43
CA GLY A 471 16.21 25.49 26.16
C GLY A 471 17.63 24.94 26.16
N THR A 472 18.58 25.88 26.32
CA THR A 472 20.02 25.61 26.37
C THR A 472 20.64 26.17 27.64
N LYS A 473 21.86 25.74 27.97
CA LYS A 473 22.61 26.25 29.15
C LYS A 473 22.77 27.77 29.13
N GLU A 474 22.96 28.35 27.95
CA GLU A 474 23.13 29.80 27.76
C GLU A 474 21.86 30.58 28.10
N GLN A 475 20.70 29.92 28.06
CA GLN A 475 19.40 30.51 28.33
C GLN A 475 18.93 30.32 29.78
N LEU A 476 19.75 29.70 30.65
CA LEU A 476 19.39 29.48 32.06
C LEU A 476 19.00 30.77 32.80
N ALA A 477 19.65 31.89 32.46
CA ALA A 477 19.32 33.19 33.04
C ALA A 477 17.88 33.66 32.73
N ARG A 478 17.24 33.14 31.68
CA ARG A 478 15.84 33.47 31.33
C ARG A 478 14.83 32.80 32.24
N VAL A 479 15.12 31.57 32.69
CA VAL A 479 14.22 30.80 33.55
C VAL A 479 14.49 31.03 35.05
N ALA A 480 15.69 31.50 35.41
CA ALA A 480 16.10 31.75 36.79
C ALA A 480 15.12 32.62 37.63
N PRO A 481 14.51 33.70 37.09
CA PRO A 481 13.56 34.52 37.85
C PRO A 481 12.35 33.72 38.36
N TYR A 482 11.96 32.66 37.66
CA TYR A 482 10.79 31.85 37.98
C TYR A 482 11.07 30.76 39.02
N GLU A 483 12.32 30.53 39.42
CA GLU A 483 12.67 29.54 40.48
C GLU A 483 12.05 29.89 41.85
N SER A 484 11.69 31.16 42.05
CA SER A 484 11.05 31.67 43.26
C SER A 484 9.51 31.80 43.15
N ASP A 485 8.93 31.38 42.03
CA ASP A 485 7.50 31.51 41.76
C ASP A 485 6.67 30.58 42.65
N GLY A 486 6.09 31.15 43.71
CA GLY A 486 5.30 30.42 44.70
C GLY A 486 3.89 30.05 44.26
N ALA A 487 3.49 30.35 43.02
CA ALA A 487 2.15 29.99 42.54
C ALA A 487 1.99 28.47 42.48
N ARG A 488 0.89 27.96 43.03
CA ARG A 488 0.61 26.52 43.05
C ARG A 488 0.36 25.98 41.64
N VAL A 489 0.86 24.78 41.37
CA VAL A 489 0.52 24.05 40.13
C VAL A 489 -0.95 23.61 40.16
N PRO A 490 -1.65 23.61 39.01
CA PRO A 490 -3.01 23.11 38.93
C PRO A 490 -3.00 21.58 39.05
N ARG A 491 -3.52 21.02 40.15
CA ARG A 491 -3.62 19.56 40.35
C ARG A 491 -4.96 19.03 39.88
N CYS A 492 -4.96 17.92 39.13
CA CYS A 492 -6.19 17.21 38.80
C CYS A 492 -6.42 16.02 39.75
N THR A 493 -7.66 15.56 39.85
CA THR A 493 -8.12 14.63 40.91
C THR A 493 -8.01 13.16 40.54
N ALA A 494 -7.43 12.82 39.39
CA ALA A 494 -7.28 11.43 38.94
C ALA A 494 -6.01 10.81 39.53
N ASP A 495 -6.06 9.52 39.85
CA ASP A 495 -4.94 8.79 40.49
C ASP A 495 -3.69 8.73 39.60
N ASP A 496 -3.83 8.88 38.27
CA ASP A 496 -2.72 8.92 37.30
C ASP A 496 -2.25 10.35 36.96
N CYS A 497 -2.68 11.35 37.74
CA CYS A 497 -2.42 12.78 37.51
C CYS A 497 -1.30 13.33 38.41
N GLU A 498 -0.13 12.70 38.34
CA GLU A 498 0.99 13.05 39.20
C GLU A 498 1.75 14.29 38.69
N TRP A 499 2.23 15.09 39.65
CA TRP A 499 3.11 16.22 39.43
C TRP A 499 4.49 15.88 39.98
N VAL A 500 5.21 15.02 39.26
CA VAL A 500 6.51 14.48 39.68
C VAL A 500 7.50 14.57 38.53
N CYS A 501 8.70 15.10 38.80
CA CYS A 501 9.80 15.11 37.85
C CYS A 501 10.96 14.27 38.37
N GLU A 502 11.56 13.48 37.48
CA GLU A 502 12.78 12.73 37.79
C GLU A 502 14.00 13.64 37.66
N VAL A 503 14.72 13.81 38.76
CA VAL A 503 15.95 14.62 38.83
C VAL A 503 17.14 13.68 39.01
N LYS A 504 18.20 13.89 38.22
CA LYS A 504 19.46 13.17 38.44
C LYS A 504 20.24 13.83 39.58
N VAL A 505 20.51 13.06 40.63
CA VAL A 505 21.37 13.47 41.75
C VAL A 505 22.56 12.51 41.77
N GLY A 506 23.68 12.93 41.16
CA GLY A 506 24.78 12.02 40.86
C GLY A 506 24.39 10.99 39.79
N ASP A 507 24.64 9.70 40.07
CA ASP A 507 24.30 8.58 39.17
C ASP A 507 22.88 8.02 39.38
N GLN A 508 22.10 8.55 40.34
CA GLN A 508 20.76 8.07 40.67
C GLN A 508 19.67 9.03 40.23
N ALA A 509 18.52 8.49 39.82
CA ALA A 509 17.30 9.25 39.55
C ALA A 509 16.45 9.33 40.82
N GLU A 510 16.05 10.54 41.21
CA GLU A 510 15.17 10.80 42.34
C GLU A 510 13.87 11.46 41.85
N ALA A 511 12.72 10.94 42.28
CA ALA A 511 11.42 11.55 42.01
C ALA A 511 11.18 12.76 42.92
N LYS A 512 10.97 13.94 42.34
CA LYS A 512 10.65 15.18 43.07
C LYS A 512 9.20 15.59 42.81
N GLU A 513 8.42 15.73 43.88
CA GLU A 513 7.08 16.30 43.82
C GLU A 513 7.13 17.79 43.45
N ILE A 514 6.21 18.21 42.60
CA ILE A 514 6.08 19.58 42.11
C ILE A 514 4.82 20.20 42.75
N ALA A 515 5.02 21.20 43.61
CA ALA A 515 3.92 21.91 44.26
C ALA A 515 3.69 23.31 43.69
N THR A 516 4.74 23.95 43.18
CA THR A 516 4.72 25.32 42.66
C THR A 516 5.31 25.44 41.26
N VAL A 517 5.05 26.56 40.58
CA VAL A 517 5.71 26.91 39.32
C VAL A 517 7.24 26.95 39.50
N GLY A 518 7.73 27.44 40.65
CA GLY A 518 9.15 27.43 40.99
C GLY A 518 9.73 26.03 41.13
N ASP A 519 8.98 25.09 41.73
CA ASP A 519 9.39 23.68 41.80
C ASP A 519 9.52 23.06 40.40
N PHE A 520 8.56 23.36 39.52
CA PHE A 520 8.59 22.90 38.12
C PHE A 520 9.84 23.40 37.39
N VAL A 521 10.20 24.67 37.58
CA VAL A 521 11.41 25.24 36.99
C VAL A 521 12.67 24.58 37.55
N ARG A 522 12.77 24.43 38.87
CA ARG A 522 13.95 23.87 39.55
C ARG A 522 14.17 22.39 39.26
N HIS A 523 13.10 21.61 39.15
CA HIS A 523 13.20 20.15 39.09
C HIS A 523 12.93 19.58 37.69
N CYS A 524 12.23 20.30 36.81
CA CYS A 524 11.90 19.78 35.48
C CYS A 524 12.64 20.55 34.38
N VAL A 525 12.56 21.89 34.39
CA VAL A 525 13.06 22.73 33.27
C VAL A 525 14.57 22.88 33.32
N LYS A 526 15.11 23.38 34.44
CA LYS A 526 16.54 23.68 34.58
C LYS A 526 17.43 22.44 34.43
N PRO A 527 17.13 21.28 35.06
CA PRO A 527 17.92 20.08 34.87
C PRO A 527 17.92 19.60 33.41
N ALA A 528 16.80 19.74 32.69
CA ALA A 528 16.72 19.37 31.27
C ALA A 528 17.61 20.29 30.39
N MET A 529 17.63 21.59 30.67
CA MET A 529 18.51 22.55 29.99
C MET A 529 20.00 22.27 30.29
N GLU A 530 20.33 21.90 31.53
CA GLU A 530 21.69 21.56 31.96
C GLU A 530 22.18 20.22 31.42
N ALA A 531 21.29 19.25 31.25
CA ALA A 531 21.61 17.95 30.69
C ALA A 531 21.86 18.00 29.17
N ARG A 532 21.35 19.03 28.48
CA ARG A 532 21.41 19.10 27.02
C ARG A 532 22.81 19.44 26.50
N THR A 533 23.27 18.65 25.54
CA THR A 533 24.55 18.85 24.86
C THR A 533 24.38 19.45 23.46
N GLU A 534 25.46 20.01 22.90
CA GLU A 534 25.50 20.46 21.49
C GLU A 534 25.23 19.30 20.50
N ALA A 535 25.57 18.07 20.87
CA ALA A 535 25.30 16.88 20.05
C ALA A 535 23.80 16.56 19.98
N ASP A 536 23.05 16.77 21.06
CA ASP A 536 21.59 16.60 21.08
C ASP A 536 20.90 17.63 20.17
N LYS A 537 21.42 18.87 20.14
CA LYS A 537 20.94 19.93 19.22
C LYS A 537 21.13 19.54 17.75
N ALA A 538 22.30 19.00 17.41
CA ALA A 538 22.63 18.59 16.04
C ALA A 538 21.77 17.41 15.57
N LYS A 539 21.51 16.45 16.46
CA LYS A 539 20.68 15.27 16.17
C LYS A 539 19.22 15.64 15.90
N GLU A 540 18.62 16.47 16.75
CA GLU A 540 17.22 16.89 16.56
C GLU A 540 17.04 17.80 15.33
N ALA A 541 18.02 18.66 15.02
CA ALA A 541 18.00 19.46 13.79
C ALA A 541 18.08 18.58 12.53
N ALA A 542 18.83 17.47 12.58
CA ALA A 542 18.90 16.50 11.49
C ALA A 542 17.59 15.69 11.34
N GLU A 543 16.99 15.27 12.46
CA GLU A 543 15.69 14.56 12.46
C GLU A 543 14.56 15.45 11.94
N LYS A 544 14.52 16.73 12.34
CA LYS A 544 13.54 17.70 11.82
C LYS A 544 13.68 17.90 10.31
N LYS A 545 14.90 18.07 9.80
CA LYS A 545 15.15 18.14 8.34
C LYS A 545 14.74 16.87 7.60
N ALA A 546 14.97 15.71 8.21
CA ALA A 546 14.57 14.43 7.63
C ALA A 546 13.05 14.24 7.61
N GLN A 547 12.34 14.75 8.61
CA GLN A 547 10.87 14.71 8.66
C GLN A 547 10.25 15.71 7.67
N GLU A 548 10.78 16.93 7.57
CA GLU A 548 10.36 17.93 6.57
C GLU A 548 10.58 17.43 5.13
N ALA A 549 11.64 16.64 4.89
CA ALA A 549 11.87 16.00 3.58
C ALA A 549 10.90 14.86 3.28
N LYS A 550 10.35 14.19 4.30
CA LYS A 550 9.32 13.14 4.14
C LYS A 550 7.92 13.70 3.97
N ASP A 551 7.64 14.83 4.60
CA ASP A 551 6.33 15.50 4.55
C ASP A 551 6.19 16.46 3.35
N ALA A 552 7.27 16.65 2.57
CA ALA A 552 7.19 17.34 1.29
C ALA A 552 6.28 16.56 0.33
N PRO A 553 5.27 17.19 -0.30
CA PRO A 553 4.45 16.50 -1.29
C PRO A 553 5.36 15.99 -2.42
N PRO A 554 5.10 14.79 -2.99
CA PRO A 554 5.87 14.29 -4.11
C PRO A 554 5.78 15.32 -5.23
N GLY A 555 6.87 16.04 -5.46
CA GLY A 555 6.94 17.11 -6.43
C GLY A 555 6.60 16.56 -7.81
N GLY A 556 5.52 17.08 -8.39
CA GLY A 556 5.26 16.94 -9.82
C GLY A 556 6.52 17.35 -10.58
N SER A 557 6.99 16.45 -11.43
CA SER A 557 8.06 16.72 -12.37
C SER A 557 7.71 18.00 -13.15
N GLY A 558 8.52 19.02 -12.94
CA GLY A 558 8.48 20.24 -13.74
C GLY A 558 8.81 19.89 -15.19
N GLU A 559 7.82 20.07 -16.04
CA GLU A 559 7.99 20.20 -17.49
C GLU A 559 7.38 21.55 -17.85
N ASP A 560 8.17 22.61 -17.61
CA ASP A 560 7.97 23.94 -18.18
C ASP A 560 9.28 24.73 -18.02
N ALA A 561 10.24 24.46 -18.91
CA ALA A 561 11.32 25.39 -19.24
C ALA A 561 11.97 25.03 -20.59
N LYS A 562 11.45 25.69 -21.64
CA LYS A 562 11.97 25.89 -23.01
C LYS A 562 11.75 24.80 -24.05
#